data_AF-A0A2U3KYE9-F1
#
_entry.id   AF-A0A2U3KYE9-F1
#
_cell.length_a   1.000
_cell.length_b   1.000
_cell.length_c   1.000
_cell.angle_alpha   90.00
_cell.angle_beta   90.00
_cell.angle_gamma   90.00
#
_symmetry.space_group_name_H-M   'P 1'
#
loop_
_entity.id
_entity.type
_entity.pdbx_description
1 polymer ?
#
loop_
_entity_poly.entity_id
_entity_poly.type
_entity_poly.pdbx_seq_one_letter_code
_entity_poly.pdbx_strand_id
1 'polypeptide(L)'
;MPREEKILQRRRFTERCRCRAAVAGAMAVLIGLAMLCACDVERRKSDAELGLNPQQASGRKIYDNYCDRCHEPYSTRGKKGPGLKGVFKNKYLSLSGLPANDERVADIIRLGRKEMPGYSQTLSQQDMDDLLAYMHTL
;
A
#
# COMPACT_ATOMS: atom_id res chain seq x y z
N MET A 1 -10.53 -21.76 66.33
CA MET A 1 -10.19 -22.05 64.91
C MET A 1 -10.69 -21.02 63.84
N PRO A 2 -11.30 -19.84 64.12
CA PRO A 2 -11.79 -18.93 63.05
C PRO A 2 -10.75 -17.90 62.54
N ARG A 3 -9.52 -17.91 63.06
CA ARG A 3 -8.49 -16.91 62.72
C ARG A 3 -7.75 -17.26 61.43
N GLU A 4 -7.58 -18.54 61.12
CA GLU A 4 -6.81 -19.01 59.96
C GLU A 4 -7.58 -18.88 58.65
N GLU A 5 -8.90 -19.10 58.67
CA GLU A 5 -9.78 -18.97 57.51
C GLU A 5 -9.83 -17.53 56.97
N LYS A 6 -9.86 -16.54 57.87
CA LYS A 6 -9.80 -15.11 57.51
C LYS A 6 -8.48 -14.71 56.85
N ILE A 7 -7.37 -15.34 57.21
CA ILE A 7 -6.04 -15.09 56.61
C ILE A 7 -5.99 -15.66 55.20
N LEU A 8 -6.50 -16.88 54.99
CA LEU A 8 -6.56 -17.52 53.67
C LEU A 8 -7.52 -16.81 52.71
N GLN A 9 -8.65 -16.28 53.19
CA GLN A 9 -9.59 -15.52 52.37
C GLN A 9 -9.00 -14.16 51.94
N ARG A 10 -8.26 -13.48 52.83
CA ARG A 10 -7.55 -12.24 52.50
C ARG A 10 -6.44 -12.48 51.48
N ARG A 11 -5.65 -13.55 51.63
CA ARG A 11 -4.58 -13.95 50.67
C ARG A 11 -5.14 -14.26 49.29
N ARG A 12 -6.24 -15.02 49.20
CA ARG A 12 -6.92 -15.32 47.92
C ARG A 12 -7.48 -14.07 47.21
N PHE A 13 -7.91 -13.06 47.98
CA PHE A 13 -8.38 -11.79 47.41
C PHE A 13 -7.23 -10.93 46.87
N THR A 14 -6.12 -10.79 47.61
CA THR A 14 -4.93 -10.08 47.13
C THR A 14 -4.26 -10.76 45.94
N GLU A 15 -4.25 -12.10 45.88
CA GLU A 15 -3.73 -12.85 44.72
C GLU A 15 -4.60 -12.63 43.48
N ARG A 16 -5.94 -12.65 43.60
CA ARG A 16 -6.84 -12.35 42.49
C ARG A 16 -6.71 -10.91 41.98
N CYS A 17 -6.56 -9.92 42.87
CA CYS A 17 -6.32 -8.53 42.46
C CYS A 17 -4.97 -8.35 41.77
N ARG A 18 -3.91 -9.01 42.28
CA ARG A 18 -2.56 -8.98 41.67
C ARG A 18 -2.52 -9.67 40.31
N CYS A 19 -3.19 -10.80 40.14
CA CYS A 19 -3.32 -11.46 38.83
C CYS A 19 -4.11 -10.61 37.83
N ARG A 20 -5.22 -9.99 38.24
CA ARG A 20 -6.00 -9.11 37.34
C ARG A 20 -5.24 -7.85 36.94
N ALA A 21 -4.51 -7.24 37.88
CA ALA A 21 -3.64 -6.10 37.60
C ALA A 21 -2.44 -6.48 36.71
N ALA A 22 -1.83 -7.65 36.93
CA ALA A 22 -0.74 -8.16 36.10
C ALA A 22 -1.20 -8.50 34.68
N VAL A 23 -2.38 -9.12 34.53
CA VAL A 23 -2.97 -9.41 33.22
C VAL A 23 -3.36 -8.12 32.48
N ALA A 24 -3.96 -7.14 33.18
CA ALA A 24 -4.28 -5.84 32.59
C ALA A 24 -3.02 -5.06 32.18
N GLY A 25 -1.97 -5.09 33.01
CA GLY A 25 -0.67 -4.50 32.69
C GLY A 25 0.00 -5.17 31.50
N ALA A 26 -0.02 -6.51 31.42
CA ALA A 26 0.52 -7.25 30.29
C ALA A 26 -0.24 -6.95 28.98
N MET A 27 -1.57 -6.85 29.02
CA MET A 27 -2.38 -6.47 27.86
C MET A 27 -2.09 -5.04 27.39
N ALA A 28 -1.94 -4.09 28.32
CA ALA A 28 -1.60 -2.71 27.98
C ALA A 28 -0.20 -2.59 27.34
N VAL A 29 0.77 -3.37 27.82
CA VAL A 29 2.12 -3.44 27.23
C VAL A 29 2.07 -4.07 25.83
N LEU A 30 1.31 -5.15 25.62
CA LEU A 30 1.17 -5.78 24.30
C LEU A 30 0.47 -4.87 23.28
N ILE A 31 -0.57 -4.14 23.69
CA ILE A 31 -1.25 -3.15 22.84
C ILE A 31 -0.32 -1.98 22.52
N GLY A 32 0.43 -1.48 23.50
CA GLY A 32 1.42 -0.42 23.31
C GLY A 32 2.55 -0.84 22.35
N LEU A 33 3.02 -2.08 22.44
CA LEU A 33 4.03 -2.64 21.53
C LEU A 33 3.48 -2.79 20.10
N ALA A 34 2.21 -3.18 19.95
CA ALA A 34 1.56 -3.29 18.65
C ALA A 34 1.40 -1.92 17.94
N MET A 35 1.16 -0.85 18.69
CA MET A 35 1.08 0.51 18.13
C MET A 35 2.43 1.03 17.60
N LEU A 36 3.55 0.60 18.18
CA LEU A 36 4.90 0.96 17.72
C LEU A 36 5.30 0.24 16.42
N CYS A 37 4.63 -0.85 16.06
CA CYS A 37 4.84 -1.59 14.82
C CYS A 37 3.83 -1.26 13.72
N ALA A 38 2.95 -0.28 13.93
CA ALA A 38 2.07 0.24 12.89
C ALA A 38 2.89 1.09 11.92
N CYS A 39 3.64 0.43 11.03
CA CYS A 39 4.18 1.07 9.83
C CYS A 39 3.04 1.76 9.09
N ASP A 40 3.23 3.00 8.64
CA ASP A 40 2.25 3.83 7.92
C ASP A 40 1.47 3.04 6.86
N VAL A 41 0.32 2.49 7.23
CA VAL A 41 -0.68 2.00 6.28
C VAL A 41 -1.45 3.23 5.82
N GLU A 42 -0.83 3.98 4.91
CA GLU A 42 -1.50 5.08 4.25
C GLU A 42 -2.65 4.51 3.42
N ARG A 43 -3.90 4.85 3.80
CA ARG A 43 -5.07 4.41 3.04
C ARG A 43 -4.96 4.95 1.61
N ARG A 44 -4.95 4.07 0.61
CA ARG A 44 -5.04 4.49 -0.79
C ARG A 44 -6.33 5.30 -1.00
N LYS A 45 -6.20 6.48 -1.62
CA LYS A 45 -7.33 7.36 -1.94
C LYS A 45 -8.32 6.64 -2.87
N SER A 46 -9.61 6.90 -2.71
CA SER A 46 -10.65 6.44 -3.64
C SER A 46 -10.59 7.20 -4.97
N ASP A 47 -11.24 6.65 -6.00
CA ASP A 47 -11.32 7.29 -7.33
C ASP A 47 -11.99 8.67 -7.23
N ALA A 48 -12.98 8.82 -6.35
CA ALA A 48 -13.67 10.09 -6.10
C ALA A 48 -12.73 11.15 -5.47
N GLU A 49 -11.89 10.76 -4.51
CA GLU A 49 -10.91 11.67 -3.89
C GLU A 49 -9.77 12.06 -4.84
N LEU A 50 -9.50 11.23 -5.84
CA LEU A 50 -8.56 11.53 -6.91
C LEU A 50 -9.22 12.32 -8.07
N GLY A 51 -10.54 12.48 -8.06
CA GLY A 51 -11.28 13.14 -9.14
C GLY A 51 -11.20 12.40 -10.47
N LEU A 52 -11.06 11.08 -10.45
CA LEU A 52 -10.93 10.28 -11.67
C LEU A 52 -12.26 10.24 -12.42
N ASN A 53 -12.20 10.47 -13.72
CA ASN A 53 -13.32 10.15 -14.61
C ASN A 53 -13.43 8.62 -14.80
N PRO A 54 -14.51 8.10 -15.41
CA PRO A 54 -14.70 6.66 -15.59
C PRO A 54 -13.55 5.95 -16.33
N GLN A 55 -12.97 6.60 -17.33
CA GLN A 55 -11.86 6.04 -18.10
C GLN A 55 -10.59 5.90 -17.25
N GLN A 56 -10.25 6.94 -16.51
CA GLN A 56 -9.11 6.94 -15.59
C GLN A 56 -9.31 5.96 -14.43
N ALA A 57 -10.53 5.78 -13.95
CA ALA A 57 -10.85 4.77 -12.94
C ALA A 57 -10.67 3.35 -13.49
N SER A 58 -11.06 3.08 -14.73
CA SER A 58 -10.76 1.81 -15.42
C SER A 58 -9.25 1.59 -15.56
N GLY A 59 -8.52 2.62 -16.02
CA GLY A 59 -7.06 2.59 -16.13
C GLY A 59 -6.36 2.33 -14.80
N ARG A 60 -6.88 2.91 -13.71
CA ARG A 60 -6.36 2.67 -12.37
C ARG A 60 -6.51 1.22 -11.94
N LYS A 61 -7.64 0.57 -12.24
CA LYS A 61 -7.84 -0.86 -11.93
C LYS A 61 -6.82 -1.74 -12.66
N ILE A 62 -6.53 -1.41 -13.92
CA ILE A 62 -5.48 -2.08 -14.70
C ILE A 62 -4.12 -1.86 -14.03
N TYR A 63 -3.80 -0.63 -13.66
CA TYR A 63 -2.56 -0.30 -12.96
C TYR A 63 -2.41 -1.08 -11.65
N ASP A 64 -3.46 -1.13 -10.84
CA ASP A 64 -3.45 -1.83 -9.55
C ASP A 64 -3.24 -3.35 -9.73
N ASN A 65 -3.82 -3.94 -10.78
CA ASN A 65 -3.70 -5.37 -11.08
C ASN A 65 -2.32 -5.77 -11.63
N TYR A 66 -1.72 -4.94 -12.49
CA TYR A 66 -0.53 -5.34 -13.27
C TYR A 66 0.75 -4.56 -12.91
N CYS A 67 0.63 -3.32 -12.45
CA CYS A 67 1.74 -2.37 -12.36
C CYS A 67 2.13 -2.05 -10.91
N ASP A 68 1.18 -1.92 -9.99
CA ASP A 68 1.40 -1.38 -8.64
C ASP A 68 2.38 -2.22 -7.80
N ARG A 69 2.44 -3.54 -8.03
CA ARG A 69 3.40 -4.43 -7.37
C ARG A 69 4.87 -4.02 -7.61
N CYS A 70 5.16 -3.36 -8.72
CA CYS A 70 6.52 -2.97 -9.10
C CYS A 70 6.72 -1.45 -9.12
N HIS A 71 5.68 -0.67 -9.34
CA HIS A 71 5.76 0.79 -9.49
C HIS A 71 4.92 1.49 -8.42
N GLU A 72 5.48 2.52 -7.78
CA GLU A 72 4.67 3.43 -6.96
C GLU A 72 4.03 4.51 -7.85
N PRO A 73 2.70 4.66 -7.86
CA PRO A 73 2.04 5.67 -8.68
C PRO A 73 2.22 7.09 -8.14
N TYR A 74 2.30 7.24 -6.80
CA TYR A 74 2.28 8.57 -6.15
C TYR A 74 3.61 8.96 -5.48
N SER A 75 4.67 8.20 -5.75
CA SER A 75 6.02 8.48 -5.27
C SER A 75 7.03 8.49 -6.43
N THR A 76 8.07 9.32 -6.30
CA THR A 76 9.25 9.26 -7.18
C THR A 76 10.21 8.16 -6.74
N ARG A 77 10.09 7.68 -5.49
CA ARG A 77 10.82 6.51 -5.00
C ARG A 77 10.17 5.25 -5.57
N GLY A 78 10.97 4.46 -6.28
CA GLY A 78 10.54 3.20 -6.88
C GLY A 78 10.37 2.06 -5.86
N LYS A 79 9.78 0.95 -6.33
CA LYS A 79 9.83 -0.37 -5.66
C LYS A 79 10.86 -1.23 -6.40
N LYS A 80 10.38 -2.18 -7.21
CA LYS A 80 11.19 -2.98 -8.14
C LYS A 80 11.46 -2.23 -9.44
N GLY A 81 10.50 -1.41 -9.87
CA GLY A 81 10.62 -0.46 -10.96
C GLY A 81 10.68 0.99 -10.45
N PRO A 82 10.95 1.97 -11.34
CA PRO A 82 10.96 3.39 -10.98
C PRO A 82 9.60 3.86 -10.47
N GLY A 83 9.60 4.88 -9.60
CA GLY A 83 8.39 5.59 -9.22
C GLY A 83 7.81 6.37 -10.40
N LEU A 84 6.49 6.43 -10.51
CA LEU A 84 5.79 6.99 -11.68
C LEU A 84 5.08 8.31 -11.41
N LYS A 85 5.25 8.88 -10.20
CA LYS A 85 4.71 10.20 -9.88
C LYS A 85 5.17 11.23 -10.91
N GLY A 86 4.22 11.87 -11.57
CA GLY A 86 4.47 12.88 -12.59
C GLY A 86 5.27 12.38 -13.79
N VAL A 87 5.19 11.08 -14.16
CA VAL A 87 5.99 10.52 -15.26
C VAL A 87 5.83 11.32 -16.56
N PHE A 88 4.61 11.71 -16.92
CA PHE A 88 4.29 12.51 -18.11
C PHE A 88 4.50 14.02 -17.92
N LYS A 89 4.80 14.49 -16.71
CA LYS A 89 5.20 15.89 -16.46
C LYS A 89 6.66 16.13 -16.82
N ASN A 90 7.44 15.06 -16.96
CA ASN A 90 8.83 15.14 -17.40
C ASN A 90 8.91 15.13 -18.92
N LYS A 91 9.96 15.73 -19.50
CA LYS A 91 10.22 15.63 -20.94
C LYS A 91 10.71 14.24 -21.36
N TYR A 92 11.41 13.55 -20.46
CA TYR A 92 12.05 12.26 -20.73
C TYR A 92 11.85 11.29 -19.56
N LEU A 93 11.78 10.00 -19.88
CA LEU A 93 11.71 8.90 -18.92
C LEU A 93 13.06 8.71 -18.21
N SER A 94 13.05 8.75 -16.88
CA SER A 94 14.25 8.85 -16.04
C SER A 94 15.29 7.75 -16.27
N LEU A 95 14.85 6.52 -16.57
CA LEU A 95 15.76 5.38 -16.74
C LEU A 95 16.23 5.16 -18.18
N SER A 96 15.53 5.72 -19.17
CA SER A 96 15.80 5.41 -20.57
C SER A 96 16.20 6.59 -21.43
N GLY A 97 15.92 7.81 -20.99
CA GLY A 97 16.10 9.03 -21.79
C GLY A 97 15.12 9.14 -22.97
N LEU A 98 14.21 8.19 -23.17
CA LEU A 98 13.18 8.28 -24.20
C LEU A 98 12.17 9.39 -23.83
N PRO A 99 11.52 10.02 -24.82
CA PRO A 99 10.41 10.94 -24.56
C PRO A 99 9.36 10.32 -23.64
N ALA A 100 8.91 11.07 -22.63
CA ALA A 100 7.81 10.65 -21.77
C ALA A 100 6.48 11.04 -22.43
N ASN A 101 6.09 10.27 -23.45
CA ASN A 101 4.85 10.43 -24.18
C ASN A 101 4.14 9.07 -24.37
N ASP A 102 2.89 9.12 -24.82
CA ASP A 102 2.01 7.95 -24.89
C ASP A 102 2.58 6.84 -25.76
N GLU A 103 3.09 7.19 -26.94
CA GLU A 103 3.68 6.23 -27.87
C GLU A 103 4.83 5.45 -27.22
N ARG A 104 5.80 6.15 -26.64
CA ARG A 104 6.99 5.51 -26.04
C ARG A 104 6.64 4.73 -24.79
N VAL A 105 5.71 5.21 -23.98
CA VAL A 105 5.26 4.51 -22.77
C VAL A 105 4.45 3.27 -23.14
N ALA A 106 3.54 3.37 -24.11
CA ALA A 106 2.75 2.24 -24.58
C ALA A 106 3.64 1.13 -25.19
N ASP A 107 4.67 1.50 -25.96
CA ASP A 107 5.65 0.54 -26.47
C ASP A 107 6.35 -0.22 -25.34
N ILE A 108 6.78 0.49 -24.29
CA ILE A 108 7.43 -0.14 -23.13
C ILE A 108 6.47 -1.09 -22.41
N ILE A 109 5.19 -0.73 -22.26
CA ILE A 109 4.21 -1.59 -21.60
C ILE A 109 3.89 -2.82 -22.47
N ARG A 110 3.75 -2.65 -23.79
CA ARG A 110 3.43 -3.76 -24.70
C ARG A 110 4.58 -4.75 -24.83
N LEU A 111 5.80 -4.24 -25.03
CA LEU A 111 6.98 -5.06 -25.33
C LEU A 111 7.74 -5.49 -24.06
N GLY A 112 7.54 -4.79 -22.96
CA GLY A 112 8.37 -4.94 -21.76
C GLY A 112 9.74 -4.30 -21.95
N ARG A 113 10.51 -4.25 -20.87
CA ARG A 113 11.90 -3.77 -20.90
C ARG A 113 12.69 -4.28 -19.70
N LYS A 114 13.84 -4.91 -19.96
CA LYS A 114 14.64 -5.59 -18.91
C LYS A 114 13.74 -6.57 -18.14
N GLU A 115 13.65 -6.42 -16.83
CA GLU A 115 12.83 -7.25 -15.94
C GLU A 115 11.32 -6.88 -15.94
N MET A 116 10.92 -5.82 -16.65
CA MET A 116 9.51 -5.48 -16.81
C MET A 116 8.89 -6.36 -17.92
N PRO A 117 7.89 -7.21 -17.61
CA PRO A 117 7.24 -8.05 -18.61
C PRO A 117 6.46 -7.21 -19.62
N GLY A 118 6.32 -7.74 -20.83
CA GLY A 118 5.46 -7.16 -21.87
C GLY A 118 4.01 -7.63 -21.72
N TYR A 119 3.08 -6.74 -22.06
CA TYR A 119 1.63 -6.95 -21.89
C TYR A 119 0.84 -6.98 -23.20
N SER A 120 1.51 -7.10 -24.36
CA SER A 120 0.85 -7.11 -25.68
C SER A 120 -0.20 -8.20 -25.87
N GLN A 121 -0.10 -9.33 -25.16
CA GLN A 121 -1.06 -10.43 -25.20
C GLN A 121 -2.11 -10.36 -24.08
N THR A 122 -1.98 -9.41 -23.16
CA THR A 122 -2.80 -9.32 -21.95
C THR A 122 -3.73 -8.11 -22.00
N LEU A 123 -3.23 -6.97 -22.46
CA LEU A 123 -3.97 -5.72 -22.51
C LEU A 123 -4.47 -5.47 -23.94
N SER A 124 -5.77 -5.25 -24.08
CA SER A 124 -6.35 -4.78 -25.32
C SER A 124 -5.92 -3.34 -25.62
N GLN A 125 -6.26 -2.84 -26.82
CA GLN A 125 -6.01 -1.44 -27.14
C GLN A 125 -6.77 -0.49 -26.20
N GLN A 126 -8.03 -0.81 -25.88
CA GLN A 126 -8.82 -0.01 -24.94
C GLN A 126 -8.22 -0.01 -23.54
N ASP A 127 -7.72 -1.16 -23.06
CA ASP A 127 -7.04 -1.24 -21.77
C ASP A 127 -5.79 -0.36 -21.72
N MET A 128 -5.03 -0.31 -22.82
CA MET A 128 -3.87 0.55 -22.95
C MET A 128 -4.26 2.03 -22.89
N ASP A 129 -5.31 2.42 -23.62
CA ASP A 129 -5.78 3.81 -23.66
C ASP A 129 -6.28 4.27 -22.28
N ASP A 130 -7.04 3.41 -21.59
CA ASP A 130 -7.52 3.67 -20.23
C ASP A 130 -6.36 3.78 -19.24
N LEU A 131 -5.38 2.86 -19.33
CA LEU A 131 -4.18 2.87 -18.49
C LEU A 131 -3.37 4.15 -18.67
N LEU A 132 -3.14 4.59 -19.91
CA LEU A 132 -2.42 5.83 -20.20
C LEU A 132 -3.20 7.04 -19.67
N ALA A 133 -4.53 7.07 -19.85
CA ALA A 133 -5.37 8.13 -19.29
C ALA A 133 -5.22 8.25 -17.77
N TYR A 134 -5.16 7.12 -17.04
CA TYR A 134 -4.85 7.13 -15.62
C TYR A 134 -3.42 7.59 -15.32
N MET A 135 -2.42 7.12 -16.06
CA MET A 135 -1.01 7.49 -15.85
C MET A 135 -0.76 8.99 -16.03
N HIS A 136 -1.55 9.68 -16.87
CA HIS A 136 -1.52 11.15 -16.99
C HIS A 136 -1.99 11.90 -15.73
N THR A 137 -2.67 11.22 -14.80
CA THR A 137 -3.09 11.81 -13.52
C THR A 137 -2.01 11.79 -12.44
N LEU A 138 -0.92 11.05 -12.66
CA LEU A 138 0.12 10.78 -11.65
C LEU A 138 1.06 11.96 -11.35
#